data_AF-A0A9P8KQ88-F1
#
_entry.id   AF-A0A9P8KQ88-F1
#
_cell.length_a   1.000
_cell.length_b   1.000
_cell.length_c   1.000
_cell.angle_alpha   90.00
_cell.angle_beta   90.00
_cell.angle_gamma   90.00
#
_symmetry.space_group_name_H-M   'P 1'
#
loop_
_entity.id
_entity.type
_entity.pdbx_description
1 polymer ?
#
loop_
_entity_poly.entity_id
_entity_poly.type
_entity_poly.pdbx_seq_one_letter_code
_entity_poly.pdbx_strand_id
1 'polypeptide(L)'
;MPINRLSAKSLDLDVPDKPLIFVVEGRYQNWIKPIILLECINKDYDAVCLDGPATRTEWYTRIHPQKYVPAMIDSALGERITSWDSSQILMHLANKYDVEKSWSGSTVAEELEIGNWLTFETASLGPTAKYWVWYSIRKPEDKNPKAEAKYDYSVDPSVV
;
A
#
# COMPACT_ATOMS: atom_id res chain seq x y z
N MET A 1 -3.39 12.67 -21.70
CA MET A 1 -3.01 14.02 -21.22
C MET A 1 -2.52 13.85 -19.79
N PRO A 2 -1.51 14.59 -19.33
CA PRO A 2 -1.05 14.49 -17.95
C PRO A 2 -2.21 14.85 -17.01
N ILE A 3 -2.36 14.08 -15.93
CA ILE A 3 -3.44 14.31 -14.97
C ILE A 3 -3.22 15.62 -14.21
N ASN A 4 -4.27 16.42 -14.04
CA ASN A 4 -4.19 17.62 -13.20
C ASN A 4 -4.41 17.23 -11.73
N ARG A 5 -3.30 17.11 -11.00
CA ARG A 5 -3.25 16.73 -9.58
C ARG A 5 -4.00 17.68 -8.63
N LEU A 6 -4.34 18.89 -9.07
CA LEU A 6 -5.08 19.88 -8.29
C LEU A 6 -6.57 19.91 -8.62
N SER A 7 -7.03 19.11 -9.59
CA SER A 7 -8.42 19.07 -10.03
C SER A 7 -9.08 17.76 -9.63
N ALA A 8 -10.04 17.83 -8.69
CA ALA A 8 -10.82 16.66 -8.28
C ALA A 8 -11.50 15.97 -9.48
N LYS A 9 -11.98 16.74 -10.47
CA LYS A 9 -12.58 16.19 -11.70
C LYS A 9 -11.57 15.38 -12.52
N SER A 10 -10.34 15.89 -12.65
CA SER A 10 -9.27 15.21 -13.39
C SER A 10 -8.84 13.94 -12.66
N LEU A 11 -8.63 14.06 -11.33
CA LEU A 11 -8.29 12.93 -10.47
C LEU A 11 -9.35 11.83 -10.47
N ASP A 12 -10.61 12.15 -10.72
CA ASP A 12 -11.73 11.22 -10.73
C ASP A 12 -11.96 10.56 -12.11
N LEU A 13 -11.77 11.30 -13.21
CA LEU A 13 -12.22 10.85 -14.53
C LEU A 13 -11.09 10.57 -15.53
N ASP A 14 -9.95 11.24 -15.41
CA ASP A 14 -8.94 11.20 -16.47
C ASP A 14 -8.11 9.91 -16.43
N VAL A 15 -7.65 9.45 -17.60
CA VAL A 15 -6.71 8.34 -17.70
C VAL A 15 -5.29 8.89 -17.52
N PRO A 16 -4.50 8.42 -16.54
CA PRO A 16 -3.16 8.92 -16.36
C PRO A 16 -2.19 8.29 -17.37
N ASP A 17 -1.12 9.00 -17.71
CA ASP A 17 -0.02 8.54 -18.59
C ASP A 17 1.07 7.77 -17.84
N LYS A 18 1.15 7.96 -16.52
CA LYS A 18 2.02 7.25 -15.58
C LYS A 18 1.21 6.85 -14.33
N PRO A 19 1.70 5.92 -13.49
CA PRO A 19 1.02 5.59 -12.24
C PRO A 19 0.85 6.83 -11.37
N LEU A 20 -0.37 7.06 -10.87
CA LEU A 20 -0.68 8.08 -9.88
C LEU A 20 -0.97 7.40 -8.54
N ILE A 21 -0.18 7.73 -7.51
CA ILE A 21 -0.32 7.17 -6.16
C ILE A 21 -0.92 8.22 -5.22
N PHE A 22 -2.00 7.84 -4.53
CA PHE A 22 -2.53 8.61 -3.41
C PHE A 22 -1.85 8.20 -2.12
N VAL A 23 -1.26 9.17 -1.44
CA VAL A 23 -0.49 8.99 -0.20
C VAL A 23 -1.01 9.92 0.88
N VAL A 24 -0.46 9.80 2.10
CA VAL A 24 -0.70 10.72 3.21
C VAL A 24 0.63 11.03 3.91
N GLU A 25 0.71 12.20 4.53
CA GLU A 25 1.74 12.48 5.53
C GLU A 25 1.32 11.88 6.88
N GLY A 26 2.05 10.86 7.36
CA GLY A 26 1.73 10.26 8.66
C GLY A 26 2.51 9.00 9.00
N ARG A 27 2.29 8.51 10.23
CA ARG A 27 2.96 7.34 10.83
C ARG A 27 2.34 6.00 10.40
N TYR A 28 1.94 5.87 9.14
CA TYR A 28 1.37 4.64 8.60
C TYR A 28 2.27 4.10 7.49
N GLN A 29 2.74 2.87 7.59
CA GLN A 29 3.80 2.38 6.69
C GLN A 29 3.30 1.95 5.30
N ASN A 30 2.01 1.66 5.12
CA ASN A 30 1.59 1.02 3.86
C ASN A 30 1.61 1.99 2.66
N TRP A 31 1.45 3.31 2.88
CA TRP A 31 1.38 4.27 1.77
C TRP A 31 2.70 4.41 1.01
N ILE A 32 3.84 4.18 1.65
CA ILE A 32 5.15 4.38 1.05
C ILE A 32 5.61 3.18 0.21
N LYS A 33 5.04 1.99 0.43
CA LYS A 33 5.48 0.75 -0.23
C LYS A 33 5.45 0.86 -1.77
N PRO A 34 4.37 1.34 -2.43
CA PRO A 34 4.35 1.49 -3.88
C PRO A 34 5.43 2.45 -4.39
N ILE A 35 5.67 3.54 -3.65
CA ILE A 35 6.70 4.54 -3.98
C ILE A 35 8.08 3.89 -3.99
N ILE A 36 8.41 3.13 -2.94
CA ILE A 36 9.69 2.41 -2.85
C ILE A 36 9.90 1.50 -4.06
N LEU A 37 8.89 0.70 -4.44
CA LEU A 37 9.02 -0.17 -5.61
C LEU A 37 9.23 0.62 -6.90
N LEU A 38 8.46 1.69 -7.12
CA LEU A 38 8.60 2.54 -8.31
C LEU A 38 9.99 3.14 -8.45
N GLU A 39 10.57 3.62 -7.34
CA GLU A 39 11.96 4.10 -7.29
C GLU A 39 12.95 2.97 -7.61
N CYS A 40 12.76 1.78 -7.02
CA CYS A 40 13.64 0.63 -7.25
C CYS A 40 13.67 0.15 -8.71
N ILE A 41 12.55 0.27 -9.44
CA ILE A 41 12.46 -0.10 -10.86
C ILE A 41 12.65 1.11 -11.80
N ASN A 42 13.06 2.28 -11.27
CA ASN A 42 13.25 3.53 -12.01
C ASN A 42 12.02 3.95 -12.85
N LYS A 43 10.82 3.73 -12.34
CA LYS A 43 9.57 4.08 -13.02
C LYS A 43 9.09 5.46 -12.55
N ASP A 44 8.98 6.41 -13.49
CA ASP A 44 8.37 7.71 -13.23
C ASP A 44 6.88 7.57 -12.83
N TYR A 45 6.45 8.36 -11.84
CA TYR A 45 5.12 8.33 -11.25
C TYR A 45 4.71 9.73 -10.77
N ASP A 46 3.40 9.90 -10.59
CA ASP A 46 2.85 11.05 -9.88
C ASP A 46 2.38 10.62 -8.48
N ALA A 47 2.47 11.53 -7.52
CA ALA A 47 1.93 11.34 -6.19
C ALA A 47 1.04 12.51 -5.78
N VAL A 48 -0.07 12.20 -5.12
CA VAL A 48 -0.97 13.18 -4.50
C VAL A 48 -1.05 12.86 -3.02
N CYS A 49 -0.53 13.77 -2.20
CA CYS A 49 -0.67 13.70 -0.76
C CYS A 49 -2.06 14.22 -0.36
N LEU A 50 -2.89 13.34 0.19
CA LEU A 50 -4.21 13.68 0.68
C LEU A 50 -4.13 14.14 2.13
N ASP A 51 -4.85 15.21 2.44
CA ASP A 51 -5.11 15.59 3.81
C ASP A 51 -6.33 14.84 4.38
N GLY A 52 -6.54 14.95 5.69
CA GLY A 52 -7.68 14.30 6.37
C GLY A 52 -9.03 14.63 5.72
N PRO A 53 -9.35 15.90 5.43
CA PRO A 53 -10.57 16.29 4.71
C PRO A 53 -10.71 15.67 3.31
N ALA A 54 -9.65 15.64 2.50
CA ALA A 54 -9.69 15.14 1.12
C ALA A 54 -10.09 13.67 1.06
N THR A 55 -9.61 12.84 1.99
CA THR A 55 -10.01 11.41 2.06
C THR A 55 -11.52 11.24 2.25
N ARG A 56 -12.23 12.22 2.82
CA ARG A 56 -13.67 12.12 3.13
C ARG A 56 -14.58 12.54 1.98
N THR A 57 -14.02 13.14 0.94
CA THR A 57 -14.77 13.64 -0.21
C THR A 57 -15.42 12.53 -1.03
N GLU A 58 -16.45 12.91 -1.81
CA GLU A 58 -17.17 11.97 -2.67
C GLU A 58 -16.29 11.43 -3.81
N TRP A 59 -15.45 12.29 -4.41
CA TRP A 59 -14.56 11.88 -5.49
C TRP A 59 -13.55 10.82 -5.03
N TYR A 60 -13.01 10.94 -3.80
CA TYR A 60 -12.10 9.93 -3.30
C TYR A 60 -12.82 8.61 -2.94
N THR A 61 -14.10 8.69 -2.56
CA THR A 61 -14.93 7.51 -2.29
C THR A 61 -15.10 6.64 -3.54
N ARG A 62 -15.09 7.25 -4.74
CA ARG A 62 -15.12 6.53 -6.02
C ARG A 62 -13.80 5.82 -6.35
N ILE A 63 -12.70 6.24 -5.73
CA ILE A 63 -11.38 5.63 -5.91
C ILE A 63 -11.18 4.51 -4.88
N HIS A 64 -11.48 4.76 -3.60
CA HIS A 64 -11.31 3.78 -2.54
C HIS A 64 -12.57 3.71 -1.65
N PRO A 65 -13.26 2.56 -1.56
CA PRO A 65 -14.55 2.47 -0.86
C PRO A 65 -14.45 2.78 0.64
N GLN A 66 -13.34 2.38 1.29
CA GLN A 66 -13.05 2.71 2.70
C GLN A 66 -12.19 3.96 2.89
N LYS A 67 -11.86 4.69 1.81
CA LYS A 67 -11.12 5.97 1.88
C LYS A 67 -9.73 5.85 2.53
N TYR A 68 -9.08 4.69 2.40
CA TYR A 68 -7.70 4.49 2.86
C TYR A 68 -6.69 4.84 1.78
N VAL A 69 -5.44 4.96 2.20
CA VAL A 69 -4.25 5.03 1.33
C VAL A 69 -3.32 3.86 1.67
N PRO A 70 -2.48 3.39 0.73
CA PRO A 70 -2.38 3.87 -0.63
C PRO A 70 -3.59 3.45 -1.48
N ALA A 71 -3.88 4.29 -2.46
CA ALA A 71 -4.68 3.93 -3.62
C ALA A 71 -3.91 4.36 -4.87
N MET A 72 -4.18 3.73 -6.00
CA MET A 72 -3.51 4.03 -7.26
C MET A 72 -4.52 4.16 -8.38
N ILE A 73 -4.27 5.10 -9.28
CA ILE A 73 -4.85 5.10 -10.62
C ILE A 73 -3.73 4.85 -11.61
N ASP A 74 -4.00 4.02 -12.60
CA ASP A 74 -3.09 3.73 -13.70
C ASP A 74 -3.90 3.52 -15.00
N SER A 75 -3.23 3.20 -16.10
CA SER A 75 -3.82 2.93 -17.41
C SER A 75 -3.47 1.55 -17.94
N ALA A 76 -4.43 0.70 -18.24
CA ALA A 76 -4.22 -0.57 -18.93
C ALA A 76 -4.93 -0.54 -20.28
N LEU A 77 -4.19 -0.80 -21.37
CA LEU A 77 -4.72 -0.74 -22.74
C LEU A 77 -5.42 0.59 -23.09
N GLY A 78 -4.97 1.69 -22.48
CA GLY A 78 -5.57 3.02 -22.67
C GLY A 78 -6.79 3.30 -21.79
N GLU A 79 -7.23 2.34 -20.98
CA GLU A 79 -8.34 2.50 -20.05
C GLU A 79 -7.86 2.75 -18.62
N ARG A 80 -8.59 3.59 -17.91
CA ARG A 80 -8.33 3.89 -16.50
C ARG A 80 -8.61 2.64 -15.65
N ILE A 81 -7.65 2.29 -14.81
CA ILE A 81 -7.79 1.26 -13.78
C ILE A 81 -7.49 1.86 -12.41
N THR A 82 -8.12 1.30 -11.38
CA THR A 82 -7.91 1.69 -9.99
C THR A 82 -7.47 0.45 -9.20
N SER A 83 -6.51 0.63 -8.30
CA SER A 83 -6.07 -0.40 -7.36
C SER A 83 -6.01 0.17 -5.95
N TRP A 84 -6.35 -0.66 -4.98
CA TRP A 84 -6.29 -0.38 -3.55
C TRP A 84 -5.66 -1.56 -2.82
N ASP A 85 -5.21 -1.33 -1.59
CA ASP A 85 -4.28 -2.18 -0.85
C ASP A 85 -2.84 -2.10 -1.39
N SER A 86 -1.89 -1.85 -0.49
CA SER A 86 -0.49 -1.67 -0.87
C SER A 86 0.09 -2.90 -1.58
N SER A 87 -0.31 -4.10 -1.18
CA SER A 87 0.23 -5.35 -1.71
C SER A 87 -0.30 -5.63 -3.10
N GLN A 88 -1.58 -5.41 -3.34
CA GLN A 88 -2.16 -5.50 -4.68
C GLN A 88 -1.55 -4.46 -5.63
N ILE A 89 -1.27 -3.25 -5.14
CA ILE A 89 -0.58 -2.22 -5.92
C ILE A 89 0.86 -2.68 -6.26
N LEU A 90 1.61 -3.22 -5.30
CA LEU A 90 2.95 -3.76 -5.56
C LEU A 90 2.93 -4.85 -6.64
N MET A 91 2.01 -5.82 -6.55
CA MET A 91 1.87 -6.87 -7.55
C MET A 91 1.60 -6.31 -8.95
N HIS A 92 0.67 -5.35 -9.05
CA HIS A 92 0.36 -4.70 -10.32
C HIS A 92 1.56 -3.97 -10.91
N LEU A 93 2.25 -3.17 -10.09
CA LEU A 93 3.40 -2.37 -10.53
C LEU A 93 4.56 -3.27 -10.97
N ALA A 94 4.86 -4.33 -10.23
CA ALA A 94 5.89 -5.30 -10.60
C ALA A 94 5.51 -5.97 -11.93
N ASN A 95 4.33 -6.58 -12.02
CA ASN A 95 3.90 -7.29 -13.24
C ASN A 95 3.89 -6.41 -14.50
N LYS A 96 3.60 -5.12 -14.36
CA LYS A 96 3.46 -4.21 -15.49
C LYS A 96 4.75 -3.47 -15.86
N TYR A 97 5.56 -3.09 -14.87
CA TYR A 97 6.68 -2.17 -15.07
C TYR A 97 8.05 -2.76 -14.74
N ASP A 98 8.13 -3.86 -13.99
CA ASP A 98 9.38 -4.56 -13.70
C ASP A 98 9.77 -5.45 -14.88
N VAL A 99 10.27 -4.83 -15.94
CA VAL A 99 10.64 -5.50 -17.20
C VAL A 99 11.72 -6.57 -16.96
N GLU A 100 12.65 -6.31 -16.06
CA GLU A 100 13.75 -7.22 -15.70
C GLU A 100 13.32 -8.32 -14.72
N LYS A 101 12.05 -8.30 -14.25
CA LYS A 101 11.48 -9.27 -13.32
C LYS A 101 12.28 -9.44 -12.02
N SER A 102 12.97 -8.40 -11.58
CA SER A 102 13.81 -8.42 -10.37
C SER A 102 13.00 -8.41 -9.07
N TRP A 103 11.73 -8.01 -9.14
CA TRP A 103 10.78 -7.86 -8.04
C TRP A 103 9.53 -8.72 -8.20
N SER A 104 9.16 -9.10 -9.43
CA SER A 104 8.05 -10.03 -9.70
C SER A 104 8.48 -11.50 -9.70
N GLY A 105 9.77 -11.78 -9.88
CA GLY A 105 10.25 -13.13 -10.16
C GLY A 105 10.05 -13.52 -11.64
N SER A 106 10.87 -14.46 -12.11
CA SER A 106 10.91 -14.90 -13.51
C SER A 106 10.38 -16.31 -13.72
N THR A 107 10.26 -17.08 -12.64
CA THR A 107 9.74 -18.45 -12.63
C THR A 107 8.53 -18.59 -11.72
N VAL A 108 7.71 -19.62 -11.96
CA VAL A 108 6.56 -19.94 -11.10
C VAL A 108 6.96 -20.14 -9.64
N ALA A 109 8.14 -20.71 -9.38
CA ALA A 109 8.64 -20.92 -8.02
C ALA A 109 8.99 -19.59 -7.31
N GLU A 110 9.63 -18.67 -8.03
CA GLU A 110 9.96 -17.33 -7.51
C GLU A 110 8.68 -16.50 -7.28
N GLU A 111 7.76 -16.50 -8.25
CA GLU A 111 6.47 -15.82 -8.14
C GLU A 111 5.66 -16.34 -6.94
N LEU A 112 5.66 -17.66 -6.72
CA LEU A 112 4.99 -18.28 -5.57
C LEU A 112 5.63 -17.83 -4.25
N GLU A 113 6.96 -17.82 -4.17
CA GLU A 113 7.66 -17.43 -2.94
C GLU A 113 7.45 -15.94 -2.60
N ILE A 114 7.51 -15.07 -3.60
CA ILE A 114 7.18 -13.64 -3.44
C ILE A 114 5.72 -13.50 -2.96
N GLY A 115 4.80 -14.24 -3.58
CA GLY A 115 3.39 -14.27 -3.19
C GLY A 115 3.17 -14.73 -1.74
N ASN A 116 3.91 -15.74 -1.27
CA ASN A 116 3.86 -16.21 0.11
C ASN A 116 4.18 -15.08 1.09
N TRP A 117 5.32 -14.39 0.91
CA TRP A 117 5.76 -13.31 1.79
C TRP A 117 4.84 -12.09 1.73
N LEU A 118 4.40 -11.71 0.53
CA LEU A 118 3.50 -10.58 0.35
C LEU A 118 2.14 -10.82 1.00
N THR A 119 1.60 -12.03 0.85
CA THR A 119 0.33 -12.44 1.48
C THR A 119 0.49 -12.54 3.00
N PHE A 120 1.60 -13.10 3.49
CA PHE A 120 1.90 -13.16 4.91
C PHE A 120 1.99 -11.76 5.54
N GLU A 121 2.62 -10.80 4.87
CA GLU A 121 2.66 -9.42 5.35
C GLU A 121 1.26 -8.80 5.43
N THR A 122 0.47 -8.96 4.36
CA THR A 122 -0.86 -8.36 4.23
C THR A 122 -1.86 -8.95 5.22
N ALA A 123 -1.88 -10.27 5.35
CA ALA A 123 -2.89 -11.00 6.12
C ALA A 123 -2.51 -11.21 7.58
N SER A 124 -1.23 -11.09 7.94
CA SER A 124 -0.74 -11.43 9.28
C SER A 124 0.16 -10.35 9.87
N LEU A 125 1.37 -10.15 9.33
CA LEU A 125 2.40 -9.34 9.99
C LEU A 125 1.97 -7.88 10.13
N GLY A 126 1.48 -7.26 9.06
CA GLY A 126 1.04 -5.87 9.02
C GLY A 126 -0.10 -5.57 10.00
N PRO A 127 -1.22 -6.32 9.95
CA PRO A 127 -2.32 -6.18 10.91
C PRO A 127 -1.87 -6.40 12.36
N THR A 128 -1.06 -7.43 12.62
CA THR A 128 -0.57 -7.76 13.96
C THR A 128 0.33 -6.64 14.52
N ALA A 129 1.29 -6.16 13.73
CA ALA A 129 2.16 -5.06 14.10
C ALA A 129 1.37 -3.77 14.38
N LYS A 130 0.32 -3.48 13.59
CA LYS A 130 -0.57 -2.34 13.83
C LYS A 130 -1.24 -2.44 15.20
N TYR A 131 -1.77 -3.61 15.57
CA TYR A 131 -2.37 -3.79 16.90
C TYR A 131 -1.35 -3.66 18.02
N TRP A 132 -0.14 -4.19 17.82
CA TRP A 132 0.93 -4.08 18.80
C TRP A 132 1.34 -2.63 19.04
N VAL A 133 1.59 -1.84 17.98
CA VAL A 133 1.91 -0.41 18.09
C VAL A 133 0.74 0.36 18.71
N TRP A 134 -0.49 0.10 18.27
CA TRP A 134 -1.67 0.77 18.82
C TRP A 134 -1.90 0.45 20.31
N TYR A 135 -1.52 -0.74 20.76
CA TYR A 135 -1.56 -1.12 22.17
C TYR A 135 -0.40 -0.50 22.97
N SER A 136 0.82 -0.49 22.42
CA SER A 136 2.03 -0.04 23.12
C SER A 136 2.01 1.45 23.46
N ILE A 137 1.39 2.29 22.62
CA ILE A 137 1.26 3.75 22.80
C ILE A 137 0.16 4.15 23.80
N ARG A 138 -0.60 3.21 24.35
CA ARG A 138 -1.64 3.51 25.34
C ARG A 138 -1.06 4.01 26.65
N LYS A 139 -1.87 4.78 27.39
CA LYS A 139 -1.60 5.09 28.79
C LYS A 139 -1.59 3.80 29.62
N PRO A 140 -0.78 3.71 30.70
CA PRO A 140 -0.69 2.51 31.53
C PRO A 140 -2.05 2.03 32.04
N GLU A 141 -2.94 2.94 32.39
CA GLU A 141 -4.26 2.61 32.93
C GLU A 141 -5.20 1.95 31.89
N ASP A 142 -4.96 2.20 30.60
CA ASP A 142 -5.72 1.64 29.48
C ASP A 142 -5.14 0.31 28.97
N LYS A 143 -4.02 -0.17 29.56
CA LYS A 143 -3.38 -1.44 29.21
C LYS A 143 -3.98 -2.58 30.02
N ASN A 144 -4.28 -3.69 29.32
CA ASN A 144 -4.72 -4.94 29.92
C ASN A 144 -3.53 -5.91 30.04
N PRO A 145 -3.05 -6.24 31.26
CA PRO A 145 -1.90 -7.13 31.46
C PRO A 145 -2.05 -8.51 30.78
N LYS A 146 -3.29 -9.04 30.66
CA LYS A 146 -3.53 -10.32 29.97
C LYS A 146 -3.38 -10.20 28.45
N ALA A 147 -3.62 -9.04 27.88
CA ALA A 147 -3.38 -8.79 26.46
C ALA A 147 -1.89 -8.60 26.19
N GLU A 148 -1.17 -7.91 27.07
CA GLU A 148 0.28 -7.70 26.97
C GLU A 148 1.06 -9.03 27.01
N ALA A 149 0.67 -9.96 27.88
CA ALA A 149 1.24 -11.30 27.93
C ALA A 149 1.06 -12.12 26.63
N LYS A 150 0.11 -11.75 25.76
CA LYS A 150 -0.06 -12.38 24.44
C LYS A 150 0.81 -11.75 23.36
N TYR A 151 1.31 -10.53 23.57
CA TYR A 151 2.19 -9.83 22.64
C TYR A 151 3.67 -10.04 22.96
N ASP A 152 3.98 -10.58 24.14
CA ASP A 152 5.31 -11.06 24.52
C ASP A 152 5.63 -12.38 23.79
N TYR A 153 5.75 -12.28 22.47
CA TYR A 153 6.31 -13.34 21.65
C TYR A 153 7.82 -13.27 21.79
N SER A 154 8.36 -13.85 22.86
CA SER A 154 9.71 -14.38 22.79
C SER A 154 9.69 -15.46 21.70
N VAL A 155 10.06 -15.09 20.48
CA VAL A 155 10.32 -16.05 19.41
C VAL A 155 11.42 -16.96 19.94
N ASP A 156 11.18 -18.26 19.99
CA ASP A 156 12.22 -19.22 20.31
C ASP A 156 13.32 -19.08 19.25
N PRO A 157 14.53 -18.63 19.62
CA PRO A 157 15.61 -18.41 18.66
C PRO A 157 16.09 -19.71 17.99
N SER A 158 15.59 -20.88 18.39
CA SER A 158 15.87 -22.18 17.74
C SER A 158 15.00 -22.49 16.51
N VAL A 159 14.05 -21.62 16.14
CA VAL A 159 13.09 -21.85 15.03
C VAL A 159 13.38 -20.95 13.81
N VAL A 160 14.55 -20.29 13.76
CA VAL A 160 15.02 -19.51 12.59
C VAL A 160 16.32 -20.09 12.06
#